data_AF-A0A8T2E2B5-F1
#
_entry.id   AF-A0A8T2E2B5-F1
#
_cell.length_a   1.000
_cell.length_b   1.000
_cell.length_c   1.000
_cell.angle_alpha   90.00
_cell.angle_beta   90.00
_cell.angle_gamma   90.00
#
_symmetry.space_group_name_H-M   'P 1'
#
loop_
_entity.id
_entity.type
_entity.pdbx_description
1 polymer ?
#
loop_
_entity_poly.entity_id
_entity_poly.type
_entity_poly.pdbx_seq_one_letter_code
_entity_poly.pdbx_strand_id
1 'polypeptide(L)'
;MTLLSSLGRASRSAPLASKLLLLGTLSGGSIVAYADANEEANKKEEHKKKKVVVLGTGWAGISFLKDLDITSYDVQVVSPQNYFAFTPLLPSVTCGTVEARSIVESVRNITKKKNGEIELWEADCFKIDHVNQKVHCRPVFKDDPEASQEFSLGYDYLIVAVGAQVNTFGTPGVLENCHFLKEVEDAQRIRRGVIDCFEKAILPGLTEEQRRRKLHFVIVGGGPTGVEFAAELHDFIIEDITKIYPSVKELVKITLIQSGDHILNTFDERISSFAEQKFTRDGIDVQTGMRVMSVTDKDITVKVKSSGELVSIPHGLILWSTGVGTRPVISDFMEQVGQGGRRAVATNEWLQVTGCENVYAVGDCASIAQRKILGDIANIFKAADADNSGTLTMEELEGVVDDIIVRYPQVELYLKSKHMRHINDLLADSEGNARKEVDIEAFKLALSEADSQMKTLPATAQVAAQQGAYLAKCFNRMEQCKELPEGPKRFRTGGHHQFRPFQYKHFGQFAPLGGDQAAAELPGDWVSAGKSAQWLWYSVYASKQVSWRTRALVVSDWTRRYIFGRDSSRI
;
A
#
# COMPACT_ATOMS: atom_id res chain seq x y z
N MET A 1 40.89 63.18 21.29
CA MET A 1 41.02 63.34 22.75
C MET A 1 40.74 61.97 23.37
N THR A 2 41.78 61.13 23.56
CA THR A 2 42.53 60.92 24.83
C THR A 2 41.73 60.05 25.81
N LEU A 3 42.18 58.95 26.42
CA LEU A 3 43.48 58.29 26.73
C LEU A 3 43.15 56.80 27.06
N LEU A 4 43.86 55.77 26.56
CA LEU A 4 44.90 54.95 27.24
C LEU A 4 44.47 54.36 28.63
N SER A 5 44.75 53.13 29.08
CA SER A 5 45.44 51.92 28.60
C SER A 5 45.60 50.91 29.77
N SER A 6 45.47 49.60 29.55
CA SER A 6 46.36 48.51 30.05
C SER A 6 45.86 47.20 29.40
N LEU A 7 46.53 46.50 28.45
CA LEU A 7 47.82 45.77 28.44
C LEU A 7 47.97 44.83 29.65
N GLY A 8 48.13 43.51 29.54
CA GLY A 8 48.30 42.60 28.41
C GLY A 8 49.10 41.34 28.83
N ARG A 9 48.83 40.19 28.19
CA ARG A 9 49.66 38.96 27.94
C ARG A 9 48.77 37.71 28.00
N ALA A 10 48.80 36.70 27.13
CA ALA A 10 49.35 36.44 25.78
C ALA A 10 48.71 35.07 25.37
N SER A 11 48.05 34.94 24.21
CA SER A 11 48.52 34.27 22.98
C SER A 11 48.78 32.75 23.14
N ARG A 12 48.12 31.81 22.45
CA ARG A 12 48.07 31.48 20.99
C ARG A 12 47.02 30.36 20.82
N SER A 13 46.29 30.10 19.74
CA SER A 13 46.24 30.57 18.35
C SER A 13 45.03 29.89 17.67
N ALA A 14 44.16 30.68 17.03
CA ALA A 14 43.34 30.27 15.88
C ALA A 14 43.70 31.22 14.72
N PRO A 15 43.48 30.82 13.45
CA PRO A 15 42.35 31.42 12.72
C PRO A 15 41.65 30.42 11.76
N LEU A 16 40.32 30.35 11.67
CA LEU A 16 39.32 31.27 11.10
C LEU A 16 39.09 31.11 9.59
N ALA A 17 37.80 30.98 9.27
CA ALA A 17 37.19 30.76 7.97
C ALA A 17 37.40 31.90 6.96
N SER A 18 37.24 31.56 5.68
CA SER A 18 36.87 32.52 4.63
C SER A 18 35.96 31.86 3.58
N LYS A 19 34.78 32.45 3.40
CA LYS A 19 33.86 32.22 2.27
C LYS A 19 34.50 32.73 0.97
N LEU A 20 34.23 32.09 -0.17
CA LEU A 20 34.09 32.80 -1.45
C LEU A 20 33.10 32.08 -2.37
N LEU A 21 32.22 32.86 -2.98
CA LEU A 21 31.24 32.52 -4.00
C LEU A 21 31.66 33.31 -5.25
N LEU A 22 31.77 32.66 -6.42
CA LEU A 22 31.79 33.36 -7.72
C LEU A 22 31.35 32.43 -8.86
N LEU A 23 30.40 32.93 -9.65
CA LEU A 23 29.84 32.36 -10.87
C LEU A 23 30.77 32.62 -12.08
N GLY A 24 30.84 31.67 -13.01
CA GLY A 24 30.63 31.94 -14.44
C GLY A 24 31.81 31.85 -15.44
N THR A 25 31.69 30.86 -16.33
CA THR A 25 32.07 30.79 -17.77
C THR A 25 33.39 30.14 -18.23
N LEU A 26 33.18 29.09 -19.05
CA LEU A 26 33.86 28.61 -20.26
C LEU A 26 35.39 28.42 -20.32
N SER A 27 35.73 27.20 -20.76
CA SER A 27 36.92 26.76 -21.50
C SER A 27 38.16 26.37 -20.70
N GLY A 28 38.78 25.26 -21.14
CA GLY A 28 40.14 24.89 -20.78
C GLY A 28 40.23 23.73 -19.80
N GLY A 29 40.41 22.52 -20.32
CA GLY A 29 40.70 21.33 -19.53
C GLY A 29 41.96 21.49 -18.69
N SER A 30 41.92 20.92 -17.48
CA SER A 30 43.08 20.52 -16.69
C SER A 30 42.61 19.44 -15.74
N ILE A 31 42.98 18.19 -16.04
CA ILE A 31 42.86 17.06 -15.13
C ILE A 31 43.96 17.24 -14.08
N VAL A 32 43.58 17.60 -12.85
CA VAL A 32 44.48 17.50 -11.70
C VAL A 32 44.25 16.11 -11.09
N ALA A 33 45.12 15.17 -11.45
CA ALA A 33 45.20 13.89 -10.81
C ALA A 33 45.88 14.07 -9.44
N TYR A 34 45.10 13.97 -8.37
CA TYR A 34 45.66 13.80 -7.03
C TYR A 34 45.85 12.30 -6.79
N ALA A 35 47.10 11.85 -6.94
CA ALA A 35 47.51 10.52 -6.52
C ALA A 35 47.74 10.57 -5.01
N ASP A 36 46.78 10.07 -4.23
CA ASP A 36 47.01 9.83 -2.81
C ASP A 36 47.55 8.41 -2.67
N ALA A 37 48.89 8.34 -2.65
CA ALA A 37 49.63 7.14 -2.30
C ALA A 37 49.53 6.93 -0.79
N ASN A 38 48.56 6.12 -0.37
CA ASN A 38 48.55 5.50 0.95
C ASN A 38 47.74 4.19 0.94
N GLU A 39 48.01 3.32 -0.03
CA GLU A 39 47.64 1.91 0.05
C GLU A 39 48.78 1.16 0.74
N GLU A 40 48.71 1.08 2.07
CA GLU A 40 49.19 -0.06 2.90
C GLU A 40 49.24 0.37 4.37
N ALA A 41 48.09 0.40 5.05
CA ALA A 41 47.95 0.11 6.49
C ALA A 41 46.53 0.47 6.99
N ASN A 42 45.52 -0.30 6.55
CA ASN A 42 44.35 -0.60 7.37
C ASN A 42 43.51 -1.67 6.65
N LYS A 43 43.93 -2.93 6.76
CA LYS A 43 42.96 -4.03 6.64
C LYS A 43 42.05 -3.95 7.87
N LYS A 44 41.05 -3.06 7.81
CA LYS A 44 39.83 -3.27 8.57
C LYS A 44 39.31 -4.63 8.12
N GLU A 45 38.99 -5.52 9.06
CA GLU A 45 38.18 -6.68 8.74
C GLU A 45 36.94 -6.17 8.00
N GLU A 46 36.88 -6.39 6.68
CA GLU A 46 35.66 -6.13 5.92
C GLU A 46 34.64 -7.14 6.42
N HIS A 47 33.83 -6.73 7.40
CA HIS A 47 32.62 -7.47 7.74
C HIS A 47 31.79 -7.58 6.46
N LYS A 48 31.75 -8.79 5.91
CA LYS A 48 30.99 -9.10 4.71
C LYS A 48 29.54 -8.67 4.95
N LYS A 49 29.07 -7.71 4.15
CA LYS A 49 27.72 -7.17 4.27
C LYS A 49 26.69 -8.30 4.17
N LYS A 50 25.63 -8.20 4.97
CA LYS A 50 24.51 -9.13 4.92
C LYS A 50 23.72 -8.93 3.63
N LYS A 51 23.37 -10.03 2.96
CA LYS A 51 22.61 -10.03 1.71
C LYS A 51 21.12 -9.87 1.96
N VAL A 52 20.53 -8.82 1.42
CA VAL A 52 19.09 -8.55 1.50
C VAL A 52 18.50 -8.68 0.10
N VAL A 53 17.64 -9.67 -0.10
CA VAL A 53 16.88 -9.83 -1.35
C VAL A 53 15.48 -9.26 -1.15
N VAL A 54 15.06 -8.36 -2.03
CA VAL A 54 13.72 -7.75 -2.04
C VAL A 54 12.97 -8.24 -3.28
N LEU A 55 11.81 -8.87 -3.08
CA LEU A 55 10.92 -9.29 -4.16
C LEU A 55 9.81 -8.27 -4.34
N GLY A 56 9.76 -7.61 -5.49
CA GLY A 56 8.72 -6.66 -5.88
C GLY A 56 9.12 -5.19 -5.68
N THR A 57 8.66 -4.36 -6.63
CA THR A 57 8.96 -2.92 -6.73
C THR A 57 7.72 -2.04 -6.54
N GLY A 58 6.70 -2.57 -5.85
CA GLY A 58 5.48 -1.84 -5.48
C GLY A 58 5.64 -0.96 -4.24
N TRP A 59 4.50 -0.55 -3.65
CA TRP A 59 4.45 0.35 -2.50
C TRP A 59 5.31 -0.05 -1.31
N ALA A 60 5.26 -1.33 -0.89
CA ALA A 60 6.02 -1.80 0.26
C ALA A 60 7.52 -1.90 -0.05
N GLY A 61 7.88 -2.55 -1.17
CA GLY A 61 9.28 -2.73 -1.59
C GLY A 61 10.00 -1.40 -1.81
N ILE A 62 9.37 -0.44 -2.49
CA ILE A 62 9.97 0.88 -2.73
C ILE A 62 10.06 1.70 -1.45
N SER A 63 9.07 1.62 -0.56
CA SER A 63 9.16 2.32 0.73
C SER A 63 10.29 1.75 1.60
N PHE A 64 10.50 0.43 1.58
CA PHE A 64 11.64 -0.21 2.22
C PHE A 64 12.97 0.26 1.62
N LEU A 65 13.14 0.16 0.30
CA LEU A 65 14.37 0.56 -0.39
C LEU A 65 14.70 2.05 -0.23
N LYS A 66 13.68 2.91 -0.18
CA LYS A 66 13.85 4.36 0.01
C LYS A 66 14.36 4.72 1.40
N ASP A 67 14.02 3.96 2.43
CA ASP A 67 14.36 4.28 3.81
C ASP A 67 15.54 3.43 4.34
N LEU A 68 15.88 2.33 3.67
CA LEU A 68 17.00 1.46 4.04
C LEU A 68 18.36 2.19 3.89
N ASP A 69 19.22 1.98 4.87
CA ASP A 69 20.65 2.32 4.83
C ASP A 69 21.42 1.17 4.18
N ILE A 70 21.77 1.37 2.91
CA ILE A 70 22.48 0.37 2.10
C ILE A 70 23.97 0.26 2.42
N THR A 71 24.51 1.11 3.30
CA THR A 71 25.92 1.00 3.68
C THR A 71 26.19 -0.29 4.47
N SER A 72 25.18 -0.81 5.18
CA SER A 72 25.24 -2.00 6.03
C SER A 72 24.85 -3.31 5.31
N TYR A 73 24.32 -3.23 4.09
CA TYR A 73 23.72 -4.38 3.38
C TYR A 73 24.17 -4.47 1.92
N ASP A 74 24.23 -5.69 1.41
CA ASP A 74 24.31 -5.98 -0.03
C ASP A 74 22.88 -6.25 -0.52
N VAL A 75 22.33 -5.33 -1.32
CA VAL A 75 20.88 -5.29 -1.61
C VAL A 75 20.62 -5.65 -3.07
N GLN A 76 19.87 -6.73 -3.26
CA GLN A 76 19.41 -7.21 -4.55
C GLN A 76 17.88 -7.14 -4.63
N VAL A 77 17.36 -6.66 -5.75
CA VAL A 77 15.93 -6.48 -5.99
C VAL A 77 15.52 -7.29 -7.22
N VAL A 78 14.45 -8.08 -7.09
CA VAL A 78 13.87 -8.86 -8.19
C VAL A 78 12.44 -8.41 -8.39
N SER A 79 12.11 -7.95 -9.58
CA SER A 79 10.75 -7.61 -9.95
C SER A 79 10.58 -7.71 -11.46
N PRO A 80 9.42 -8.19 -11.97
CA PRO A 80 9.16 -8.18 -13.40
C PRO A 80 8.96 -6.76 -13.95
N GLN A 81 8.87 -5.75 -13.08
CA GLN A 81 8.71 -4.34 -13.46
C GLN A 81 9.90 -3.52 -12.97
N ASN A 82 10.51 -2.76 -13.88
CA ASN A 82 11.64 -1.87 -13.58
C ASN A 82 11.26 -0.45 -13.11
N TYR A 83 9.97 -0.19 -12.92
CA TYR A 83 9.42 1.06 -12.41
C TYR A 83 8.50 0.83 -11.19
N PHE A 84 8.30 1.90 -10.42
CA PHE A 84 7.24 2.02 -9.43
C PHE A 84 6.04 2.71 -10.07
N ALA A 85 4.83 2.19 -9.85
CA ALA A 85 3.58 2.83 -10.26
C ALA A 85 2.83 3.42 -9.06
N PHE A 86 2.44 4.70 -9.16
CA PHE A 86 1.56 5.35 -8.21
C PHE A 86 0.11 4.91 -8.46
N THR A 87 -0.23 3.71 -7.98
CA THR A 87 -1.51 3.03 -8.24
C THR A 87 -2.78 3.85 -7.95
N PRO A 88 -2.84 4.79 -6.98
CA PRO A 88 -4.04 5.60 -6.75
C PRO A 88 -4.43 6.52 -7.90
N LEU A 89 -3.58 6.71 -8.92
CA LEU A 89 -3.91 7.48 -10.13
C LEU A 89 -4.13 6.61 -11.37
N LEU A 90 -4.17 5.28 -11.23
CA LEU A 90 -4.47 4.38 -12.36
C LEU A 90 -5.85 4.66 -12.99
N PRO A 91 -6.93 4.92 -12.23
CA PRO A 91 -8.22 5.30 -12.82
C PRO A 91 -8.14 6.58 -13.66
N SER A 92 -7.32 7.56 -13.26
CA SER A 92 -7.14 8.77 -14.06
C SER A 92 -6.37 8.53 -15.37
N VAL A 93 -5.56 7.46 -15.46
CA VAL A 93 -4.85 7.07 -16.71
C VAL A 93 -5.80 6.47 -17.73
N THR A 94 -6.84 5.75 -17.31
CA THR A 94 -7.77 5.06 -18.24
C THR A 94 -8.52 6.02 -19.15
N CYS A 95 -8.62 7.29 -18.75
CA CYS A 95 -9.35 8.32 -19.48
C CYS A 95 -8.46 9.49 -19.94
N GLY A 96 -7.16 9.47 -19.62
CA GLY A 96 -6.23 10.54 -19.99
C GLY A 96 -6.35 11.81 -19.14
N THR A 97 -6.91 11.72 -17.93
CA THR A 97 -6.81 12.79 -16.92
C THR A 97 -5.37 12.98 -16.47
N VAL A 98 -4.61 11.88 -16.39
CA VAL A 98 -3.15 11.88 -16.25
C VAL A 98 -2.54 10.88 -17.22
N GLU A 99 -1.28 11.09 -17.58
CA GLU A 99 -0.56 10.20 -18.48
C GLU A 99 0.13 9.06 -17.72
N ALA A 100 0.22 7.89 -18.35
CA ALA A 100 0.87 6.71 -17.78
C ALA A 100 2.30 7.01 -17.28
N ARG A 101 3.08 7.74 -18.09
CA ARG A 101 4.46 8.16 -17.77
C ARG A 101 4.59 9.10 -16.58
N SER A 102 3.50 9.77 -16.20
CA SER A 102 3.45 10.75 -15.12
C SER A 102 3.31 10.09 -13.76
N ILE A 103 2.72 8.91 -13.72
CA ILE A 103 2.48 8.14 -12.48
C ILE A 103 3.53 7.05 -12.23
N VAL A 104 4.52 6.92 -13.12
CA VAL A 104 5.63 5.96 -12.98
C VAL A 104 6.98 6.62 -12.78
N GLU A 105 7.84 5.97 -12.01
CA GLU A 105 9.24 6.35 -11.83
C GLU A 105 10.14 5.12 -11.87
N SER A 106 11.27 5.20 -12.58
CA SER A 106 12.21 4.08 -12.66
C SER A 106 12.76 3.74 -11.27
N VAL A 107 12.77 2.45 -10.94
CA VAL A 107 13.34 1.96 -9.67
C VAL A 107 14.80 2.36 -9.57
N ARG A 108 15.56 2.26 -10.68
CA ARG A 108 16.96 2.68 -10.74
C ARG A 108 17.13 4.17 -10.44
N ASN A 109 16.21 5.03 -10.88
CA ASN A 109 16.26 6.46 -10.54
C ASN A 109 15.93 6.73 -9.07
N ILE A 110 15.00 5.96 -8.49
CA ILE A 110 14.65 6.05 -7.07
C ILE A 110 15.85 5.66 -6.21
N THR A 111 16.54 4.57 -6.56
CA THR A 111 17.65 4.00 -5.79
C THR A 111 18.99 4.70 -6.04
N LYS A 112 19.22 5.31 -7.20
CA LYS A 112 20.47 6.04 -7.55
C LYS A 112 20.85 7.14 -6.56
N LYS A 113 19.89 7.68 -5.82
CA LYS A 113 20.12 8.75 -4.82
C LYS A 113 20.77 8.25 -3.52
N LYS A 114 21.13 6.98 -3.43
CA LYS A 114 21.72 6.35 -2.26
C LYS A 114 23.25 6.26 -2.38
N ASN A 115 23.95 6.30 -1.24
CA ASN A 115 25.40 6.15 -1.17
C ASN A 115 25.80 4.66 -1.23
N GLY A 116 25.62 4.05 -2.40
CA GLY A 116 25.91 2.63 -2.66
C GLY A 116 25.13 2.09 -3.86
N GLU A 117 25.38 0.85 -4.22
CA GLU A 117 24.74 0.19 -5.36
C GLU A 117 23.63 -0.76 -4.89
N ILE A 118 22.47 -0.68 -5.55
CA ILE A 118 21.38 -1.66 -5.42
C ILE A 118 21.28 -2.37 -6.76
N GLU A 119 21.46 -3.69 -6.76
CA GLU A 119 21.32 -4.50 -7.96
C GLU A 119 19.84 -4.78 -8.23
N LEU A 120 19.36 -4.42 -9.42
CA LEU A 120 17.98 -4.66 -9.84
C LEU A 120 17.97 -5.63 -11.03
N TRP A 121 17.23 -6.73 -10.85
CA TRP A 121 16.99 -7.78 -11.83
C TRP A 121 15.55 -7.71 -12.31
N GLU A 122 15.36 -7.49 -13.61
CA GLU A 122 14.04 -7.50 -14.25
C GLU A 122 13.60 -8.95 -14.52
N ALA A 123 13.11 -9.58 -13.46
CA ALA A 123 12.79 -11.01 -13.42
C ALA A 123 11.63 -11.27 -12.46
N ASP A 124 10.89 -12.35 -12.72
CA ASP A 124 9.85 -12.84 -11.83
C ASP A 124 10.41 -13.92 -10.89
N CYS A 125 9.98 -13.91 -9.63
CA CYS A 125 10.33 -14.94 -8.66
C CYS A 125 9.26 -16.03 -8.70
N PHE A 126 9.63 -17.24 -9.15
CA PHE A 126 8.68 -18.34 -9.27
C PHE A 126 8.77 -19.35 -8.13
N LYS A 127 9.85 -19.33 -7.31
CA LYS A 127 9.99 -20.20 -6.14
C LYS A 127 10.81 -19.54 -5.03
N ILE A 128 10.30 -19.62 -3.80
CA ILE A 128 11.01 -19.26 -2.58
C ILE A 128 11.41 -20.56 -1.87
N ASP A 129 12.72 -20.78 -1.69
CA ASP A 129 13.28 -21.91 -0.94
C ASP A 129 13.84 -21.38 0.39
N HIS A 130 12.99 -21.38 1.40
CA HIS A 130 13.36 -20.83 2.71
C HIS A 130 14.31 -21.73 3.51
N VAL A 131 14.38 -23.02 3.17
CA VAL A 131 15.26 -23.99 3.84
C VAL A 131 16.71 -23.76 3.39
N ASN A 132 16.93 -23.61 2.09
CA ASN A 132 18.25 -23.33 1.53
C ASN A 132 18.58 -21.83 1.43
N GLN A 133 17.66 -20.96 1.87
CA GLN A 133 17.77 -19.50 1.84
C GLN A 133 18.07 -18.96 0.44
N LYS A 134 17.29 -19.42 -0.55
CA LYS A 134 17.40 -19.01 -1.95
C LYS A 134 16.05 -18.63 -2.54
N VAL A 135 16.07 -17.71 -3.48
CA VAL A 135 14.96 -17.46 -4.41
C VAL A 135 15.35 -17.90 -5.80
N HIS A 136 14.40 -18.46 -6.54
CA HIS A 136 14.58 -18.84 -7.94
C HIS A 136 13.79 -17.88 -8.82
N CYS A 137 14.48 -17.33 -9.82
CA CYS A 137 14.00 -16.24 -10.63
C CYS A 137 14.11 -16.59 -12.10
N ARG A 138 13.15 -16.08 -12.88
CA ARG A 138 13.13 -16.19 -14.34
C ARG A 138 13.06 -14.79 -14.95
N PRO A 139 14.01 -14.38 -15.80
CA PRO A 139 13.94 -13.12 -16.51
C PRO A 139 12.66 -12.94 -17.32
N VAL A 140 12.21 -11.71 -17.51
CA VAL A 140 10.98 -11.42 -18.27
C VAL A 140 11.16 -11.51 -19.79
N PHE A 141 12.40 -11.53 -20.27
CA PHE A 141 12.78 -11.46 -21.69
C PHE A 141 12.66 -12.82 -22.40
N LYS A 142 11.42 -13.29 -22.62
CA LYS A 142 11.16 -14.63 -23.20
C LYS A 142 11.67 -14.82 -24.63
N ASP A 143 11.82 -13.73 -25.38
CA ASP A 143 12.21 -13.78 -26.79
C ASP A 143 13.73 -13.86 -27.00
N ASP A 144 14.51 -13.80 -25.93
CA ASP A 144 15.97 -13.91 -25.94
C ASP A 144 16.42 -15.13 -25.09
N PRO A 145 16.82 -16.24 -25.73
CA PRO A 145 17.26 -17.45 -25.03
C PRO A 145 18.47 -17.25 -24.11
N GLU A 146 19.36 -16.30 -24.40
CA GLU A 146 20.52 -16.00 -23.56
C GLU A 146 20.08 -15.19 -22.33
N ALA A 147 19.20 -14.21 -22.53
CA ALA A 147 18.70 -13.36 -21.46
C ALA A 147 17.52 -13.96 -20.66
N SER A 148 17.02 -15.15 -21.02
CA SER A 148 15.89 -15.84 -20.35
C SER A 148 16.31 -16.98 -19.41
N GLN A 149 17.62 -17.17 -19.21
CA GLN A 149 18.12 -18.21 -18.31
C GLN A 149 17.67 -17.98 -16.87
N GLU A 150 17.12 -19.03 -16.26
CA GLU A 150 16.76 -19.02 -14.84
C GLU A 150 18.00 -18.94 -13.96
N PHE A 151 17.87 -18.26 -12.83
CA PHE A 151 18.95 -18.09 -11.88
C PHE A 151 18.43 -18.17 -10.44
N SER A 152 19.35 -18.31 -9.48
CA SER A 152 19.02 -18.30 -8.06
C SER A 152 19.84 -17.27 -7.30
N LEU A 153 19.21 -16.55 -6.38
CA LEU A 153 19.88 -15.62 -5.47
C LEU A 153 19.81 -16.17 -4.05
N GLY A 154 20.97 -16.26 -3.39
CA GLY A 154 21.04 -16.58 -1.95
C GLY A 154 20.88 -15.32 -1.11
N TYR A 155 20.23 -15.43 0.04
CA TYR A 155 19.96 -14.28 0.92
C TYR A 155 20.29 -14.57 2.39
N ASP A 156 20.72 -13.53 3.12
CA ASP A 156 20.70 -13.54 4.58
C ASP A 156 19.32 -13.10 5.09
N TYR A 157 18.66 -12.16 4.39
CA TYR A 157 17.30 -11.71 4.67
C TYR A 157 16.48 -11.61 3.38
N LEU A 158 15.24 -12.08 3.42
CA LEU A 158 14.29 -12.00 2.30
C LEU A 158 13.13 -11.08 2.65
N ILE A 159 12.87 -10.08 1.81
CA ILE A 159 11.73 -9.18 1.91
C ILE A 159 10.75 -9.48 0.79
N VAL A 160 9.61 -10.09 1.11
CA VAL A 160 8.56 -10.45 0.16
C VAL A 160 7.54 -9.31 0.06
N ALA A 161 7.57 -8.58 -1.05
CA ALA A 161 6.73 -7.41 -1.33
C ALA A 161 6.06 -7.48 -2.71
N VAL A 162 5.71 -8.70 -3.15
CA VAL A 162 5.18 -9.00 -4.49
C VAL A 162 3.70 -8.57 -4.68
N GLY A 163 3.05 -8.11 -3.61
CA GLY A 163 1.65 -7.70 -3.62
C GLY A 163 0.69 -8.86 -3.93
N ALA A 164 -0.48 -8.51 -4.45
CA ALA A 164 -1.54 -9.44 -4.81
C ALA A 164 -1.86 -9.37 -6.30
N GLN A 165 -2.51 -10.41 -6.82
CA GLN A 165 -3.08 -10.46 -8.16
C GLN A 165 -4.59 -10.20 -8.15
N VAL A 166 -5.19 -10.07 -9.32
CA VAL A 166 -6.65 -9.99 -9.47
C VAL A 166 -7.30 -11.31 -9.02
N ASN A 167 -8.47 -11.23 -8.40
CA ASN A 167 -9.28 -12.40 -8.07
C ASN A 167 -10.61 -12.38 -8.84
N THR A 168 -10.81 -13.40 -9.67
CA THR A 168 -12.05 -13.59 -10.44
C THR A 168 -13.10 -14.40 -9.68
N PHE A 169 -12.77 -14.92 -8.49
CA PHE A 169 -13.58 -15.84 -7.69
C PHE A 169 -13.99 -17.12 -8.41
N GLY A 170 -13.27 -17.49 -9.49
CA GLY A 170 -13.65 -18.61 -10.35
C GLY A 170 -14.90 -18.34 -11.19
N THR A 171 -15.34 -17.08 -11.31
CA THR A 171 -16.48 -16.69 -12.15
C THR A 171 -16.15 -16.93 -13.63
N PRO A 172 -16.90 -17.79 -14.35
CA PRO A 172 -16.61 -18.13 -15.74
C PRO A 172 -16.63 -16.91 -16.67
N GLY A 173 -15.68 -16.84 -17.59
CA GLY A 173 -15.62 -15.82 -18.63
C GLY A 173 -15.00 -14.48 -18.21
N VAL A 174 -14.66 -14.29 -16.93
CA VAL A 174 -14.08 -13.03 -16.43
C VAL A 174 -12.68 -12.78 -16.98
N LEU A 175 -11.82 -13.81 -17.03
CA LEU A 175 -10.45 -13.66 -17.52
C LEU A 175 -10.41 -13.34 -19.03
N GLU A 176 -11.38 -13.84 -19.78
CA GLU A 176 -11.44 -13.75 -21.24
C GLU A 176 -12.10 -12.46 -21.72
N ASN A 177 -13.10 -11.96 -20.98
CA ASN A 177 -13.98 -10.88 -21.46
C ASN A 177 -13.90 -9.58 -20.64
N CYS A 178 -13.23 -9.57 -19.48
CA CYS A 178 -13.12 -8.37 -18.65
C CYS A 178 -11.74 -7.72 -18.76
N HIS A 179 -11.72 -6.40 -18.61
CA HIS A 179 -10.51 -5.65 -18.29
C HIS A 179 -10.31 -5.63 -16.78
N PHE A 180 -9.05 -5.61 -16.36
CA PHE A 180 -8.65 -5.37 -14.98
C PHE A 180 -7.96 -4.01 -14.89
N LEU A 181 -7.85 -3.45 -13.68
CA LEU A 181 -7.14 -2.19 -13.44
C LEU A 181 -6.18 -2.37 -12.26
N LYS A 182 -5.05 -3.04 -12.51
CA LYS A 182 -4.01 -3.30 -11.50
C LYS A 182 -2.66 -2.70 -11.87
N GLU A 183 -2.33 -2.71 -13.16
CA GLU A 183 -1.04 -2.23 -13.70
C GLU A 183 -1.23 -1.05 -14.67
N VAL A 184 -0.12 -0.46 -15.14
CA VAL A 184 -0.17 0.69 -16.07
C VAL A 184 -0.67 0.25 -17.46
N GLU A 185 -0.26 -0.93 -17.89
CA GLU A 185 -0.64 -1.55 -19.16
C GLU A 185 -2.14 -1.90 -19.18
N ASP A 186 -2.71 -2.22 -18.03
CA ASP A 186 -4.15 -2.39 -17.86
C ASP A 186 -4.88 -1.08 -18.16
N ALA A 187 -4.44 0.04 -17.57
CA ALA A 187 -5.07 1.33 -17.74
C ALA A 187 -5.02 1.81 -19.21
N GLN A 188 -3.88 1.61 -19.87
CA GLN A 188 -3.74 1.89 -21.30
C GLN A 188 -4.65 1.00 -22.17
N ARG A 189 -4.75 -0.30 -21.85
CA ARG A 189 -5.68 -1.21 -22.54
C ARG A 189 -7.13 -0.79 -22.37
N ILE A 190 -7.53 -0.34 -21.19
CA ILE A 190 -8.89 0.18 -20.94
C ILE A 190 -9.13 1.43 -21.78
N ARG A 191 -8.19 2.39 -21.78
CA ARG A 191 -8.30 3.61 -22.59
C ARG A 191 -8.54 3.31 -24.06
N ARG A 192 -7.72 2.43 -24.64
CA ARG A 192 -7.90 1.95 -26.01
C ARG A 192 -9.25 1.26 -26.20
N GLY A 193 -9.65 0.39 -25.26
CA GLY A 193 -10.94 -0.30 -25.28
C GLY A 193 -12.15 0.64 -25.29
N VAL A 194 -12.10 1.72 -24.51
CA VAL A 194 -13.15 2.75 -24.49
C VAL A 194 -13.26 3.43 -25.85
N ILE A 195 -12.15 3.90 -26.44
CA ILE A 195 -12.16 4.53 -27.77
C ILE A 195 -12.62 3.53 -28.85
N ASP A 196 -12.16 2.28 -28.78
CA ASP A 196 -12.59 1.21 -29.69
C ASP A 196 -14.11 1.01 -29.69
N CYS A 197 -14.76 1.14 -28.53
CA CYS A 197 -16.22 1.05 -28.45
C CYS A 197 -16.91 2.15 -29.27
N PHE A 198 -16.43 3.40 -29.17
CA PHE A 198 -16.98 4.52 -29.94
C PHE A 198 -16.71 4.38 -31.44
N GLU A 199 -15.47 4.07 -31.84
CA GLU A 199 -15.10 3.84 -33.24
C GLU A 199 -15.91 2.70 -33.87
N LYS A 200 -16.09 1.59 -33.15
CA LYS A 200 -16.92 0.48 -33.64
C LYS A 200 -18.39 0.87 -33.74
N ALA A 201 -18.92 1.70 -32.85
CA ALA A 201 -20.34 2.04 -32.83
C ALA A 201 -20.78 2.95 -33.98
N ILE A 202 -19.87 3.74 -34.55
CA ILE A 202 -20.19 4.64 -35.67
C ILE A 202 -20.12 3.97 -37.05
N LEU A 203 -19.60 2.74 -37.15
CA LEU A 203 -19.48 2.03 -38.42
C LEU A 203 -20.85 1.81 -39.10
N PRO A 204 -20.91 1.88 -40.44
CA PRO A 204 -22.14 1.61 -41.19
C PRO A 204 -22.55 0.15 -41.05
N GLY A 205 -23.85 -0.12 -41.15
CA GLY A 205 -24.42 -1.49 -41.12
C GLY A 205 -24.76 -2.05 -39.75
N LEU A 206 -24.55 -1.29 -38.66
CA LEU A 206 -24.95 -1.70 -37.31
C LEU A 206 -26.41 -1.34 -37.01
N THR A 207 -27.12 -2.25 -36.35
CA THR A 207 -28.45 -1.96 -35.76
C THR A 207 -28.30 -1.07 -34.53
N GLU A 208 -29.39 -0.42 -34.12
CA GLU A 208 -29.38 0.41 -32.91
C GLU A 208 -29.04 -0.42 -31.67
N GLU A 209 -29.54 -1.66 -31.54
CA GLU A 209 -29.21 -2.51 -30.39
C GLU A 209 -27.71 -2.85 -30.35
N GLN A 210 -27.11 -3.10 -31.51
CA GLN A 210 -25.67 -3.37 -31.60
C GLN A 210 -24.84 -2.15 -31.20
N ARG A 211 -25.29 -0.94 -31.55
CA ARG A 211 -24.65 0.32 -31.15
C ARG A 211 -24.76 0.54 -29.64
N ARG A 212 -25.97 0.38 -29.08
CA ARG A 212 -26.22 0.50 -27.62
C ARG A 212 -25.37 -0.49 -26.83
N ARG A 213 -25.30 -1.75 -27.28
CA ARG A 213 -24.44 -2.76 -26.65
C ARG A 213 -22.98 -2.33 -26.62
N LYS A 214 -22.42 -1.88 -27.76
CA LYS A 214 -21.01 -1.43 -27.83
C LYS A 214 -20.72 -0.24 -26.92
N LEU A 215 -21.71 0.61 -26.66
CA LEU A 215 -21.59 1.82 -25.85
C LEU A 215 -22.10 1.64 -24.40
N HIS A 216 -22.29 0.40 -23.97
CA HIS A 216 -22.60 0.07 -22.59
C HIS A 216 -21.32 -0.37 -21.85
N PHE A 217 -20.87 0.48 -20.94
CA PHE A 217 -19.74 0.25 -20.06
C PHE A 217 -20.22 -0.31 -18.72
N VAL A 218 -19.73 -1.47 -18.33
CA VAL A 218 -20.10 -2.12 -17.07
C VAL A 218 -18.90 -2.16 -16.14
N ILE A 219 -19.06 -1.64 -14.93
CA ILE A 219 -18.04 -1.63 -13.88
C ILE A 219 -18.47 -2.60 -12.79
N VAL A 220 -17.68 -3.64 -12.55
CA VAL A 220 -17.93 -4.62 -11.49
C VAL A 220 -17.07 -4.28 -10.27
N GLY A 221 -17.74 -3.99 -9.14
CA GLY A 221 -17.13 -3.63 -7.87
C GLY A 221 -17.32 -2.15 -7.52
N GLY A 222 -18.08 -1.87 -6.46
CA GLY A 222 -18.28 -0.53 -5.92
C GLY A 222 -17.22 -0.09 -4.91
N GLY A 223 -15.99 -0.60 -4.99
CA GLY A 223 -14.87 -0.09 -4.19
C GLY A 223 -14.30 1.21 -4.78
N PRO A 224 -13.29 1.83 -4.13
CA PRO A 224 -12.70 3.08 -4.60
C PRO A 224 -12.28 3.04 -6.07
N THR A 225 -11.56 2.00 -6.49
CA THR A 225 -11.11 1.84 -7.89
C THR A 225 -12.26 1.87 -8.90
N GLY A 226 -13.35 1.13 -8.64
CA GLY A 226 -14.49 1.05 -9.55
C GLY A 226 -15.29 2.35 -9.60
N VAL A 227 -15.49 2.97 -8.44
CA VAL A 227 -16.17 4.27 -8.32
C VAL A 227 -15.37 5.38 -9.02
N GLU A 228 -14.07 5.47 -8.76
CA GLU A 228 -13.19 6.44 -9.42
C GLU A 228 -13.17 6.26 -10.93
N PHE A 229 -13.09 5.02 -11.42
CA PHE A 229 -13.13 4.76 -12.86
C PHE A 229 -14.48 5.14 -13.48
N ALA A 230 -15.61 4.79 -12.84
CA ALA A 230 -16.93 5.13 -13.37
C ALA A 230 -17.11 6.66 -13.47
N ALA A 231 -16.62 7.39 -12.48
CA ALA A 231 -16.60 8.85 -12.46
C ALA A 231 -15.68 9.45 -13.55
N GLU A 232 -14.43 8.99 -13.65
CA GLU A 232 -13.49 9.45 -14.68
C GLU A 232 -14.00 9.16 -16.09
N LEU A 233 -14.61 7.99 -16.30
CA LEU A 233 -15.21 7.60 -17.56
C LEU A 233 -16.41 8.49 -17.91
N HIS A 234 -17.31 8.75 -16.96
CA HIS A 234 -18.42 9.67 -17.14
C HIS A 234 -17.92 11.06 -17.58
N ASP A 235 -16.98 11.64 -16.83
CA ASP A 235 -16.43 12.96 -17.13
C ASP A 235 -15.79 12.99 -18.52
N PHE A 236 -14.97 12.00 -18.85
CA PHE A 236 -14.35 11.90 -20.18
C PHE A 236 -15.38 11.81 -21.31
N ILE A 237 -16.44 11.03 -21.12
CA ILE A 237 -17.48 10.88 -22.13
C ILE A 237 -18.20 12.21 -22.36
N ILE A 238 -18.68 12.84 -21.28
CA ILE A 238 -19.51 14.04 -21.35
C ILE A 238 -18.69 15.27 -21.75
N GLU A 239 -17.48 15.43 -21.22
CA GLU A 239 -16.65 16.61 -21.44
C GLU A 239 -15.88 16.54 -22.76
N ASP A 240 -15.44 15.36 -23.20
CA ASP A 240 -14.52 15.23 -24.34
C ASP A 240 -15.15 14.43 -25.50
N ILE A 241 -15.53 13.17 -25.28
CA ILE A 241 -15.91 12.24 -26.36
C ILE A 241 -17.19 12.64 -27.08
N THR A 242 -18.23 13.07 -26.37
CA THR A 242 -19.51 13.41 -27.00
C THR A 242 -19.44 14.62 -27.93
N LYS A 243 -18.41 15.46 -27.81
CA LYS A 243 -18.11 16.55 -28.76
C LYS A 243 -17.59 16.02 -30.10
N ILE A 244 -16.91 14.87 -30.08
CA ILE A 244 -16.26 14.25 -31.24
C ILE A 244 -17.17 13.20 -31.90
N TYR A 245 -18.00 12.50 -31.12
CA TYR A 245 -18.95 11.49 -31.59
C TYR A 245 -20.42 11.87 -31.29
N PRO A 246 -20.92 13.01 -31.80
CA PRO A 246 -22.24 13.52 -31.43
C PRO A 246 -23.39 12.60 -31.83
N SER A 247 -23.23 11.78 -32.87
CA SER A 247 -24.28 10.90 -33.41
C SER A 247 -24.64 9.72 -32.51
N VAL A 248 -23.80 9.38 -31.53
CA VAL A 248 -24.00 8.22 -30.64
C VAL A 248 -24.08 8.60 -29.17
N LYS A 249 -24.07 9.90 -28.86
CA LYS A 249 -24.12 10.44 -27.49
C LYS A 249 -25.24 9.83 -26.64
N GLU A 250 -26.46 9.78 -27.16
CA GLU A 250 -27.66 9.30 -26.46
C GLU A 250 -27.71 7.76 -26.31
N LEU A 251 -26.73 7.04 -26.88
CA LEU A 251 -26.65 5.59 -26.81
C LEU A 251 -25.72 5.09 -25.69
N VAL A 252 -24.93 5.98 -25.10
CA VAL A 252 -23.94 5.63 -24.08
C VAL A 252 -24.63 5.30 -22.75
N LYS A 253 -24.21 4.20 -22.13
CA LYS A 253 -24.68 3.80 -20.80
C LYS A 253 -23.50 3.37 -19.93
N ILE A 254 -23.50 3.80 -18.66
CA ILE A 254 -22.55 3.35 -17.65
C ILE A 254 -23.34 2.66 -16.54
N THR A 255 -22.99 1.41 -16.22
CA THR A 255 -23.59 0.67 -15.10
C THR A 255 -22.50 0.22 -14.13
N LEU A 256 -22.65 0.54 -12.85
CA LEU A 256 -21.79 0.06 -11.78
C LEU A 256 -22.53 -1.01 -10.99
N ILE A 257 -21.98 -2.22 -10.96
CA ILE A 257 -22.55 -3.39 -10.29
C ILE A 257 -21.80 -3.64 -8.99
N GLN A 258 -22.54 -3.66 -7.88
CA GLN A 258 -21.99 -3.88 -6.55
C GLN A 258 -22.75 -4.99 -5.83
N SER A 259 -22.01 -5.92 -5.24
CA SER A 259 -22.63 -7.06 -4.55
C SER A 259 -23.18 -6.67 -3.18
N GLY A 260 -22.53 -5.75 -2.47
CA GLY A 260 -23.04 -5.19 -1.22
C GLY A 260 -24.21 -4.24 -1.42
N ASP A 261 -24.76 -3.73 -0.33
CA ASP A 261 -25.93 -2.84 -0.36
C ASP A 261 -25.55 -1.39 -0.71
N HIS A 262 -24.28 -1.04 -0.52
CA HIS A 262 -23.71 0.27 -0.86
C HIS A 262 -22.38 0.17 -1.61
N ILE A 263 -22.07 1.21 -2.39
CA ILE A 263 -20.71 1.49 -2.87
C ILE A 263 -19.87 2.13 -1.74
N LEU A 264 -18.55 2.15 -1.92
CA LEU A 264 -17.58 2.69 -0.96
C LEU A 264 -17.80 2.18 0.48
N ASN A 265 -18.13 0.90 0.65
CA ASN A 265 -18.48 0.29 1.95
C ASN A 265 -17.36 0.29 3.02
N THR A 266 -16.18 0.80 2.67
CA THR A 266 -15.04 1.01 3.59
C THR A 266 -14.98 2.45 4.11
N PHE A 267 -15.85 3.31 3.60
CA PHE A 267 -16.02 4.71 4.00
C PHE A 267 -17.22 4.86 4.92
N ASP A 268 -17.29 6.00 5.60
CA ASP A 268 -18.48 6.45 6.32
C ASP A 268 -19.74 6.44 5.41
N GLU A 269 -20.87 5.99 5.95
CA GLU A 269 -22.15 5.86 5.23
C GLU A 269 -22.62 7.16 4.56
N ARG A 270 -22.26 8.32 5.15
CA ARG A 270 -22.54 9.65 4.57
C ARG A 270 -21.85 9.82 3.22
N ILE A 271 -20.65 9.27 3.05
CA ILE A 271 -19.90 9.31 1.79
C ILE A 271 -20.53 8.39 0.76
N SER A 272 -20.88 7.16 1.14
CA SER A 272 -21.55 6.21 0.25
C SER A 272 -22.87 6.77 -0.27
N SER A 273 -23.71 7.31 0.63
CA SER A 273 -24.98 7.95 0.29
C SER A 273 -24.80 9.13 -0.66
N PHE A 274 -23.81 9.99 -0.41
CA PHE A 274 -23.49 11.11 -1.28
C PHE A 274 -23.06 10.66 -2.68
N ALA A 275 -22.19 9.65 -2.76
CA ALA A 275 -21.69 9.11 -4.01
C ALA A 275 -22.82 8.50 -4.87
N GLU A 276 -23.71 7.70 -4.26
CA GLU A 276 -24.86 7.09 -4.95
C GLU A 276 -25.83 8.15 -5.50
N GLN A 277 -26.16 9.16 -4.70
CA GLN A 277 -27.01 10.28 -5.14
C GLN A 277 -26.35 11.10 -6.25
N LYS A 278 -25.03 11.30 -6.20
CA LYS A 278 -24.29 11.97 -7.27
C LYS A 278 -24.30 11.16 -8.55
N PHE A 279 -23.96 9.87 -8.49
CA PHE A 279 -23.94 9.00 -9.66
C PHE A 279 -25.31 8.91 -10.33
N THR A 280 -26.38 8.86 -9.53
CA THR A 280 -27.76 8.94 -10.04
C THR A 280 -28.02 10.22 -10.83
N ARG A 281 -27.56 11.38 -10.32
CA ARG A 281 -27.70 12.68 -11.02
C ARG A 281 -26.86 12.76 -12.29
N ASP A 282 -25.70 12.12 -12.29
CA ASP A 282 -24.78 12.05 -13.43
C ASP A 282 -25.21 10.98 -14.47
N GLY A 283 -26.29 10.22 -14.21
CA GLY A 283 -26.79 9.19 -15.12
C GLY A 283 -25.98 7.88 -15.11
N ILE A 284 -25.13 7.68 -14.09
CA ILE A 284 -24.45 6.41 -13.84
C ILE A 284 -25.42 5.47 -13.10
N ASP A 285 -25.72 4.33 -13.72
CA ASP A 285 -26.68 3.34 -13.22
C ASP A 285 -26.03 2.46 -12.15
N VAL A 286 -26.26 2.77 -10.86
CA VAL A 286 -25.70 2.03 -9.72
C VAL A 286 -26.63 0.90 -9.29
N GLN A 287 -26.16 -0.33 -9.47
CA GLN A 287 -26.90 -1.57 -9.20
C GLN A 287 -26.26 -2.31 -8.01
N THR A 288 -26.75 -2.02 -6.80
CA THR A 288 -26.34 -2.69 -5.56
C THR A 288 -27.09 -3.99 -5.35
N GLY A 289 -26.61 -4.85 -4.44
CA GLY A 289 -27.23 -6.16 -4.18
C GLY A 289 -27.18 -7.13 -5.36
N MET A 290 -26.31 -6.89 -6.37
CA MET A 290 -26.19 -7.75 -7.57
C MET A 290 -24.83 -8.45 -7.61
N ARG A 291 -24.85 -9.78 -7.80
CA ARG A 291 -23.62 -10.60 -7.87
C ARG A 291 -23.42 -11.13 -9.29
N VAL A 292 -22.25 -10.91 -9.86
CA VAL A 292 -21.90 -11.49 -11.17
C VAL A 292 -21.75 -13.00 -11.06
N MET A 293 -22.36 -13.72 -12.00
CA MET A 293 -22.38 -15.18 -12.08
C MET A 293 -21.55 -15.71 -13.25
N SER A 294 -21.55 -15.02 -14.39
CA SER A 294 -20.78 -15.39 -15.58
C SER A 294 -20.67 -14.21 -16.54
N VAL A 295 -19.67 -14.25 -17.43
CA VAL A 295 -19.46 -13.24 -18.48
C VAL A 295 -19.30 -13.93 -19.83
N THR A 296 -19.91 -13.39 -20.88
CA THR A 296 -19.69 -13.78 -22.28
C THR A 296 -19.15 -12.58 -23.08
N ASP A 297 -18.87 -12.79 -24.36
CA ASP A 297 -18.43 -11.73 -25.28
C ASP A 297 -19.49 -10.64 -25.54
N LYS A 298 -20.75 -10.88 -25.13
CA LYS A 298 -21.87 -9.97 -25.38
C LYS A 298 -22.58 -9.51 -24.12
N ASP A 299 -22.62 -10.34 -23.10
CA ASP A 299 -23.48 -10.15 -21.94
C ASP A 299 -22.77 -10.54 -20.63
N ILE A 300 -23.15 -9.86 -19.54
CA ILE A 300 -22.81 -10.23 -18.17
C ILE A 300 -24.06 -10.67 -17.45
N THR A 301 -24.02 -11.87 -16.86
CA THR A 301 -25.13 -12.41 -16.09
C THR A 301 -24.94 -12.11 -14.61
N VAL A 302 -25.93 -11.48 -14.00
CA VAL A 302 -25.94 -11.14 -12.57
C VAL A 302 -27.12 -11.78 -11.85
N LYS A 303 -26.91 -12.15 -10.59
CA LYS A 303 -27.94 -12.60 -9.67
C LYS A 303 -28.32 -11.48 -8.71
N VAL A 304 -29.60 -11.12 -8.69
CA VAL A 304 -30.16 -10.17 -7.72
C VAL A 304 -30.28 -10.87 -6.37
N LYS A 305 -29.70 -10.32 -5.30
CA LYS A 305 -29.69 -10.97 -3.98
C LYS A 305 -31.09 -11.05 -3.34
N SER A 306 -31.92 -10.03 -3.53
CA SER A 306 -33.24 -9.94 -2.90
C SER A 306 -34.25 -10.92 -3.50
N SER A 307 -34.28 -11.06 -4.83
CA SER A 307 -35.24 -11.94 -5.53
C SER A 307 -34.65 -13.29 -5.94
N GLY A 308 -33.32 -13.40 -6.05
CA GLY A 308 -32.64 -14.54 -6.63
C GLY A 308 -32.68 -14.60 -8.16
N GLU A 309 -33.30 -13.61 -8.81
CA GLU A 309 -33.46 -13.52 -10.26
C GLU A 309 -32.11 -13.36 -10.98
N LEU A 310 -32.00 -13.98 -12.17
CA LEU A 310 -30.86 -13.82 -13.06
C LEU A 310 -31.19 -12.80 -14.14
N VAL A 311 -30.39 -11.73 -14.20
CA VAL A 311 -30.52 -10.66 -15.19
C VAL A 311 -29.30 -10.69 -16.12
N SER A 312 -29.54 -10.58 -17.42
CA SER A 312 -28.50 -10.47 -18.44
C SER A 312 -28.36 -9.01 -18.87
N ILE A 313 -27.15 -8.47 -18.80
CA ILE A 313 -26.84 -7.08 -19.15
C ILE A 313 -25.89 -7.08 -20.34
N PRO A 314 -26.24 -6.47 -21.49
CA PRO A 314 -25.34 -6.38 -22.63
C PRO A 314 -24.17 -5.44 -22.31
N HIS A 315 -23.01 -5.66 -22.92
CA HIS A 315 -21.86 -4.78 -22.71
C HIS A 315 -21.01 -4.60 -23.97
N GLY A 316 -20.27 -3.49 -23.98
CA GLY A 316 -19.20 -3.23 -24.93
C GLY A 316 -17.82 -3.36 -24.27
N LEU A 317 -17.72 -2.99 -23.00
CA LEU A 317 -16.52 -3.12 -22.19
C LEU A 317 -16.91 -3.36 -20.73
N ILE A 318 -16.26 -4.33 -20.10
CA ILE A 318 -16.39 -4.60 -18.67
C ILE A 318 -15.07 -4.26 -17.98
N LEU A 319 -15.14 -3.44 -16.93
CA LEU A 319 -14.08 -3.34 -15.93
C LEU A 319 -14.40 -4.25 -14.75
N TRP A 320 -13.52 -5.18 -14.44
CA TRP A 320 -13.54 -5.96 -13.21
C TRP A 320 -12.57 -5.37 -12.20
N SER A 321 -13.11 -4.66 -11.20
CA SER A 321 -12.35 -3.90 -10.20
C SER A 321 -12.48 -4.47 -8.77
N THR A 322 -12.99 -5.70 -8.64
CA THR A 322 -13.23 -6.35 -7.35
C THR A 322 -12.34 -7.57 -7.15
N GLY A 323 -11.97 -7.82 -5.89
CA GLY A 323 -11.22 -8.99 -5.49
C GLY A 323 -9.72 -8.88 -5.74
N VAL A 324 -8.96 -9.09 -4.67
CA VAL A 324 -7.52 -9.38 -4.73
C VAL A 324 -7.29 -10.83 -4.30
N GLY A 325 -6.26 -11.45 -4.87
CA GLY A 325 -5.91 -12.85 -4.69
C GLY A 325 -4.42 -13.04 -4.46
N THR A 326 -4.07 -14.14 -3.80
CA THR A 326 -2.68 -14.54 -3.58
C THR A 326 -2.01 -14.91 -4.91
N ARG A 327 -0.74 -14.53 -5.07
CA ARG A 327 0.07 -14.97 -6.23
C ARG A 327 0.50 -16.45 -6.05
N PRO A 328 0.63 -17.24 -7.13
CA PRO A 328 1.03 -18.65 -7.05
C PRO A 328 2.30 -18.90 -6.24
N VAL A 329 3.37 -18.13 -6.46
CA VAL A 329 4.63 -18.26 -5.69
C VAL A 329 4.42 -18.10 -4.18
N ILE A 330 3.46 -17.28 -3.75
CA ILE A 330 3.13 -17.09 -2.34
C ILE A 330 2.25 -18.22 -1.83
N SER A 331 1.32 -18.73 -2.63
CA SER A 331 0.56 -19.94 -2.30
C SER A 331 1.49 -21.13 -2.07
N ASP A 332 2.43 -21.36 -2.99
CA ASP A 332 3.42 -22.45 -2.88
C ASP A 332 4.35 -22.24 -1.67
N PHE A 333 4.74 -20.99 -1.38
CA PHE A 333 5.54 -20.67 -0.21
C PHE A 333 4.77 -20.90 1.10
N MET A 334 3.49 -20.54 1.15
CA MET A 334 2.64 -20.78 2.32
C MET A 334 2.50 -22.27 2.63
N GLU A 335 2.35 -23.13 1.62
CA GLU A 335 2.32 -24.58 1.85
C GLU A 335 3.62 -25.08 2.50
N GLN A 336 4.79 -24.59 2.04
CA GLN A 336 6.09 -24.98 2.60
C GLN A 336 6.25 -24.60 4.08
N VAL A 337 5.74 -23.45 4.49
CA VAL A 337 5.88 -22.94 5.88
C VAL A 337 4.72 -23.35 6.80
N GLY A 338 3.88 -24.30 6.39
CA GLY A 338 2.75 -24.79 7.19
C GLY A 338 1.59 -23.79 7.32
N GLN A 339 1.46 -22.90 6.34
CA GLN A 339 0.45 -21.85 6.26
C GLN A 339 -0.53 -22.03 5.07
N GLY A 340 -0.63 -23.25 4.54
CA GLY A 340 -1.53 -23.61 3.45
C GLY A 340 -2.99 -23.19 3.67
N GLY A 341 -3.71 -22.93 2.56
CA GLY A 341 -5.13 -22.54 2.57
C GLY A 341 -5.44 -21.12 3.09
N ARG A 342 -4.45 -20.35 3.53
CA ARG A 342 -4.64 -18.93 3.91
C ARG A 342 -4.78 -18.03 2.68
N ARG A 343 -5.41 -16.87 2.86
CA ARG A 343 -5.54 -15.82 1.81
C ARG A 343 -4.27 -14.99 1.59
N ALA A 344 -3.37 -14.99 2.57
CA ALA A 344 -2.13 -14.22 2.56
C ALA A 344 -1.17 -14.82 3.60
N VAL A 345 0.13 -14.63 3.39
CA VAL A 345 1.14 -15.16 4.32
C VAL A 345 1.00 -14.49 5.68
N ALA A 346 0.92 -15.29 6.73
CA ALA A 346 0.88 -14.84 8.10
C ALA A 346 2.25 -14.35 8.54
N THR A 347 2.27 -13.16 9.12
CA THR A 347 3.42 -12.57 9.78
C THR A 347 3.13 -12.34 11.25
N ASN A 348 4.17 -12.22 12.07
CA ASN A 348 4.06 -11.67 13.42
C ASN A 348 3.97 -10.13 13.36
N GLU A 349 3.90 -9.50 14.53
CA GLU A 349 3.77 -8.06 14.70
C GLU A 349 5.01 -7.27 14.23
N TRP A 350 6.12 -7.95 13.93
CA TRP A 350 7.35 -7.39 13.35
C TRP A 350 7.48 -7.66 11.85
N LEU A 351 6.39 -8.11 11.21
CA LEU A 351 6.29 -8.40 9.77
C LEU A 351 7.16 -9.59 9.31
N GLN A 352 7.69 -10.37 10.25
CA GLN A 352 8.42 -11.61 9.97
C GLN A 352 7.43 -12.74 9.70
N VAL A 353 7.68 -13.54 8.68
CA VAL A 353 6.83 -14.67 8.30
C VAL A 353 6.85 -15.72 9.42
N THR A 354 5.67 -16.11 9.89
CA THR A 354 5.54 -17.11 10.95
C THR A 354 6.13 -18.45 10.48
N GLY A 355 7.07 -19.01 11.24
CA GLY A 355 7.79 -20.23 10.86
C GLY A 355 9.09 -20.00 10.08
N CYS A 356 9.49 -18.74 9.86
CA CYS A 356 10.77 -18.38 9.27
C CYS A 356 11.54 -17.40 10.17
N GLU A 357 12.87 -17.52 10.23
CA GLU A 357 13.71 -16.64 11.04
C GLU A 357 14.15 -15.38 10.30
N ASN A 358 14.34 -15.44 8.98
CA ASN A 358 14.96 -14.36 8.20
C ASN A 358 14.14 -13.94 6.98
N VAL A 359 12.85 -14.31 6.95
CA VAL A 359 11.92 -13.93 5.88
C VAL A 359 10.87 -12.98 6.44
N TYR A 360 10.69 -11.84 5.78
CA TYR A 360 9.69 -10.83 6.09
C TYR A 360 8.74 -10.69 4.90
N ALA A 361 7.47 -10.41 5.18
CA ALA A 361 6.47 -10.20 4.14
C ALA A 361 5.63 -8.97 4.43
N VAL A 362 5.42 -8.14 3.41
CA VAL A 362 4.83 -6.80 3.55
C VAL A 362 3.92 -6.46 2.36
N GLY A 363 2.94 -5.59 2.59
CA GLY A 363 1.92 -5.22 1.61
C GLY A 363 0.89 -6.34 1.39
N ASP A 364 0.24 -6.31 0.22
CA ASP A 364 -0.96 -7.12 -0.05
C ASP A 364 -0.73 -8.65 -0.05
N CYS A 365 0.52 -9.13 -0.10
CA CYS A 365 0.81 -10.56 -0.01
C CYS A 365 0.77 -11.10 1.42
N ALA A 366 0.76 -10.23 2.43
CA ALA A 366 0.91 -10.59 3.83
C ALA A 366 -0.25 -10.10 4.70
N SER A 367 -0.45 -10.78 5.83
CA SER A 367 -1.38 -10.37 6.88
C SER A 367 -0.75 -10.61 8.25
N ILE A 368 -0.89 -9.64 9.15
CA ILE A 368 -0.39 -9.76 10.52
C ILE A 368 -1.33 -10.69 11.29
N ALA A 369 -0.82 -11.83 11.73
CA ALA A 369 -1.54 -12.72 12.63
C ALA A 369 -1.42 -12.18 14.05
N GLN A 370 -2.25 -11.18 14.37
CA GLN A 370 -2.25 -10.54 15.68
C GLN A 370 -2.44 -11.58 16.78
N ARG A 371 -1.58 -11.51 17.80
CA ARG A 371 -1.59 -12.48 18.89
C ARG A 371 -2.75 -12.25 19.84
N LYS A 372 -3.37 -13.35 20.27
CA LYS A 372 -4.47 -13.37 21.23
C LYS A 372 -3.96 -13.15 22.65
N ILE A 373 -4.53 -12.17 23.35
CA ILE A 373 -4.14 -11.89 24.74
C ILE A 373 -4.53 -13.04 25.65
N LEU A 374 -5.69 -13.67 25.41
CA LEU A 374 -6.14 -14.82 26.20
C LEU A 374 -5.21 -16.02 26.07
N GLY A 375 -4.52 -16.16 24.93
CA GLY A 375 -3.52 -17.21 24.72
C GLY A 375 -2.24 -17.02 25.53
N ASP A 376 -2.03 -15.83 26.11
CA ASP A 376 -0.87 -15.50 26.93
C ASP A 376 -1.23 -15.07 28.35
N ILE A 377 -2.52 -15.09 28.72
CA ILE A 377 -3.04 -14.48 29.97
C ILE A 377 -2.31 -14.96 31.22
N ALA A 378 -2.03 -16.27 31.34
CA ALA A 378 -1.32 -16.83 32.49
C ALA A 378 0.14 -16.36 32.57
N ASN A 379 0.80 -16.19 31.41
CA ASN A 379 2.17 -15.69 31.37
C ASN A 379 2.22 -14.18 31.65
N ILE A 380 1.20 -13.44 31.21
CA ILE A 380 1.06 -12.01 31.52
C ILE A 380 0.81 -11.84 33.02
N PHE A 381 -0.12 -12.60 33.60
CA PHE A 381 -0.43 -12.57 35.03
C PHE A 381 0.82 -12.87 35.86
N LYS A 382 1.51 -13.97 35.56
CA LYS A 382 2.77 -14.34 36.23
C LYS A 382 3.87 -13.29 36.08
N ALA A 383 3.91 -12.56 34.96
CA ALA A 383 4.91 -11.52 34.76
C ALA A 383 4.56 -10.21 35.48
N ALA A 384 3.29 -10.01 35.83
CA ALA A 384 2.79 -8.87 36.57
C ALA A 384 2.85 -9.09 38.09
N ASP A 385 2.50 -10.31 38.55
CA ASP A 385 2.55 -10.76 39.94
C ASP A 385 4.01 -10.90 40.40
N ALA A 386 4.61 -9.77 40.80
CA ALA A 386 6.04 -9.67 41.06
C ALA A 386 6.39 -10.29 42.42
N ASP A 387 5.46 -10.25 43.37
CA ASP A 387 5.61 -10.82 44.70
C ASP A 387 5.17 -12.29 44.80
N ASN A 388 4.55 -12.84 43.76
CA ASN A 388 3.98 -14.20 43.69
C ASN A 388 2.88 -14.42 44.75
N SER A 389 2.11 -13.37 45.07
CA SER A 389 0.97 -13.42 45.98
C SER A 389 -0.21 -14.22 45.42
N GLY A 390 -0.28 -14.38 44.10
CA GLY A 390 -1.41 -14.99 43.40
C GLY A 390 -2.56 -14.02 43.13
N THR A 391 -2.40 -12.74 43.47
CA THR A 391 -3.28 -11.64 43.11
C THR A 391 -2.48 -10.52 42.45
N LEU A 392 -3.14 -9.64 41.70
CA LEU A 392 -2.52 -8.46 41.11
C LEU A 392 -3.05 -7.21 41.80
N THR A 393 -2.14 -6.41 42.32
CA THR A 393 -2.41 -5.05 42.76
C THR A 393 -2.46 -4.09 41.56
N MET A 394 -3.00 -2.88 41.77
CA MET A 394 -3.04 -1.86 40.72
C MET A 394 -1.63 -1.39 40.30
N GLU A 395 -0.69 -1.31 41.25
CA GLU A 395 0.69 -0.91 40.99
C GLU A 395 1.43 -1.96 40.13
N GLU A 396 1.22 -3.25 40.41
CA GLU A 396 1.78 -4.35 39.63
C GLU A 396 1.23 -4.39 38.21
N LEU A 397 -0.08 -4.16 38.07
CA LEU A 397 -0.69 -4.08 36.75
C LEU A 397 -0.12 -2.90 35.96
N GLU A 398 -0.05 -1.70 36.56
CA GLU A 398 0.55 -0.49 35.98
C GLU A 398 1.96 -0.74 35.44
N GLY A 399 2.76 -1.57 36.11
CA GLY A 399 4.12 -1.96 35.69
C GLY A 399 4.21 -2.79 34.39
N VAL A 400 3.09 -3.33 33.88
CA VAL A 400 3.05 -4.15 32.66
C VAL A 400 2.05 -3.66 31.61
N VAL A 401 1.21 -2.67 31.91
CA VAL A 401 0.14 -2.20 30.99
C VAL A 401 0.68 -1.74 29.66
N ASP A 402 1.74 -0.95 29.66
CA ASP A 402 2.33 -0.42 28.43
C ASP A 402 2.84 -1.55 27.52
N ASP A 403 3.49 -2.56 28.12
CA ASP A 403 3.92 -3.76 27.40
C ASP A 403 2.73 -4.56 26.83
N ILE A 404 1.63 -4.64 27.59
CA ILE A 404 0.39 -5.30 27.16
C ILE A 404 -0.23 -4.53 25.99
N ILE A 405 -0.43 -3.22 26.10
CA ILE A 405 -1.07 -2.40 25.05
C ILE A 405 -0.23 -2.42 23.77
N VAL A 406 1.09 -2.28 23.89
CA VAL A 406 2.00 -2.31 22.73
C VAL A 406 1.96 -3.66 22.03
N ARG A 407 1.90 -4.77 22.78
CA ARG A 407 1.90 -6.13 22.23
C ARG A 407 0.54 -6.63 21.77
N TYR A 408 -0.53 -6.19 22.44
CA TYR A 408 -1.91 -6.60 22.22
C TYR A 408 -2.78 -5.34 21.99
N PRO A 409 -2.61 -4.64 20.85
CA PRO A 409 -3.30 -3.38 20.56
C PRO A 409 -4.83 -3.51 20.57
N GLN A 410 -5.38 -4.72 20.41
CA GLN A 410 -6.82 -4.96 20.55
C GLN A 410 -7.35 -4.64 21.95
N VAL A 411 -6.50 -4.66 22.99
CA VAL A 411 -6.86 -4.25 24.36
C VAL A 411 -7.20 -2.77 24.40
N GLU A 412 -6.42 -1.91 23.75
CA GLU A 412 -6.72 -0.48 23.69
C GLU A 412 -8.03 -0.20 22.95
N LEU A 413 -8.31 -0.95 21.88
CA LEU A 413 -9.58 -0.87 21.15
C LEU A 413 -10.76 -1.29 22.04
N TYR A 414 -10.56 -2.34 22.84
CA TYR A 414 -11.56 -2.80 23.79
C TYR A 414 -11.87 -1.74 24.85
N LEU A 415 -10.84 -1.14 25.46
CA LEU A 415 -11.00 -0.05 26.42
C LEU A 415 -11.79 1.13 25.84
N LYS A 416 -11.42 1.56 24.62
CA LYS A 416 -12.13 2.64 23.91
C LYS A 416 -13.60 2.27 23.65
N SER A 417 -13.89 1.03 23.25
CA SER A 417 -15.26 0.58 23.02
C SER A 417 -16.14 0.63 24.27
N LYS A 418 -15.55 0.36 25.45
CA LYS A 418 -16.22 0.42 26.77
C LYS A 418 -16.18 1.81 27.39
N HIS A 419 -15.67 2.81 26.69
CA HIS A 419 -15.52 4.19 27.20
C HIS A 419 -14.62 4.29 28.45
N MET A 420 -13.70 3.34 28.60
CA MET A 420 -12.72 3.30 29.68
C MET A 420 -11.46 4.08 29.31
N ARG A 421 -10.88 4.78 30.28
CA ARG A 421 -9.68 5.62 30.07
C ARG A 421 -8.41 4.87 30.44
N HIS A 422 -8.50 3.98 31.44
CA HIS A 422 -7.35 3.23 31.95
C HIS A 422 -7.67 1.73 31.97
N ILE A 423 -6.66 0.89 31.83
CA ILE A 423 -6.86 -0.57 31.92
C ILE A 423 -7.34 -0.97 33.33
N ASN A 424 -7.01 -0.18 34.35
CA ASN A 424 -7.45 -0.36 35.73
C ASN A 424 -8.98 -0.27 35.86
N ASP A 425 -9.65 0.45 34.94
CA ASP A 425 -11.12 0.52 34.90
C ASP A 425 -11.75 -0.85 34.61
N LEU A 426 -11.01 -1.78 33.97
CA LEU A 426 -11.46 -3.16 33.75
C LEU A 426 -11.52 -3.99 35.02
N LEU A 427 -10.83 -3.55 36.07
CA LEU A 427 -10.69 -4.25 37.34
C LEU A 427 -11.61 -3.70 38.44
N ALA A 428 -12.44 -2.70 38.11
CA ALA A 428 -13.49 -2.23 39.01
C ALA A 428 -14.56 -3.33 39.22
N ASP A 429 -15.17 -3.36 40.40
CA ASP A 429 -16.28 -4.28 40.69
C ASP A 429 -17.57 -3.89 39.93
N SER A 430 -18.62 -4.71 40.05
CA SER A 430 -19.93 -4.48 39.41
C SER A 430 -20.64 -3.19 39.86
N GLU A 431 -20.17 -2.56 40.93
CA GLU A 431 -20.67 -1.30 41.48
C GLU A 431 -19.76 -0.10 41.13
N GLY A 432 -18.64 -0.34 40.44
CA GLY A 432 -17.66 0.67 40.05
C GLY A 432 -16.60 1.00 41.11
N ASN A 433 -16.52 0.24 42.21
CA ASN A 433 -15.47 0.41 43.20
C ASN A 433 -14.18 -0.27 42.74
N ALA A 434 -13.04 0.37 43.01
CA ALA A 434 -11.74 -0.21 42.72
C ALA A 434 -11.50 -1.45 43.59
N ARG A 435 -11.37 -2.63 42.96
CA ARG A 435 -10.84 -3.82 43.65
C ARG A 435 -9.38 -3.52 44.03
N LYS A 436 -9.01 -3.80 45.28
CA LYS A 436 -7.62 -3.63 45.73
C LYS A 436 -6.68 -4.66 45.09
N GLU A 437 -7.19 -5.85 44.84
CA GLU A 437 -6.47 -7.00 44.31
C GLU A 437 -7.37 -7.81 43.38
N VAL A 438 -6.78 -8.41 42.34
CA VAL A 438 -7.51 -9.20 41.32
C VAL A 438 -6.80 -10.54 41.08
N ASP A 439 -7.55 -11.64 41.18
CA ASP A 439 -7.03 -12.97 40.85
C ASP A 439 -7.01 -13.25 39.34
N ILE A 440 -6.40 -14.37 38.95
CA ILE A 440 -6.24 -14.73 37.53
C ILE A 440 -7.58 -14.92 36.80
N GLU A 441 -8.61 -15.42 37.46
CA GLU A 441 -9.92 -15.66 36.83
C GLU A 441 -10.65 -14.34 36.58
N ALA A 442 -10.60 -13.40 37.53
CA ALA A 442 -11.13 -12.06 37.32
C ALA A 442 -10.34 -11.29 36.26
N PHE A 443 -9.00 -11.39 36.24
CA PHE A 443 -8.17 -10.76 35.19
C PHE A 443 -8.49 -11.32 33.80
N LYS A 444 -8.68 -12.64 33.69
CA LYS A 444 -9.09 -13.31 32.46
C LYS A 444 -10.49 -12.89 32.02
N LEU A 445 -11.44 -12.78 32.94
CA LEU A 445 -12.80 -12.34 32.66
C LEU A 445 -12.81 -10.90 32.13
N ALA A 446 -12.03 -10.02 32.76
CA ALA A 446 -11.89 -8.61 32.38
C ALA A 446 -11.39 -8.41 30.94
N LEU A 447 -10.56 -9.33 30.42
CA LEU A 447 -9.98 -9.28 29.08
C LEU A 447 -10.62 -10.28 28.10
N SER A 448 -11.69 -10.98 28.50
CA SER A 448 -12.31 -12.06 27.72
C SER A 448 -12.83 -11.61 26.35
N GLU A 449 -13.30 -10.36 26.26
CA GLU A 449 -13.83 -9.77 25.03
C GLU A 449 -12.77 -9.01 24.23
N ALA A 450 -11.56 -8.80 24.76
CA ALA A 450 -10.55 -7.97 24.09
C ALA A 450 -10.13 -8.54 22.72
N ASP A 451 -10.00 -9.87 22.62
CA ASP A 451 -9.63 -10.55 21.37
C ASP A 451 -10.73 -10.47 20.29
N SER A 452 -11.97 -10.12 20.66
CA SER A 452 -13.05 -9.86 19.67
C SER A 452 -12.85 -8.55 18.90
N GLN A 453 -12.04 -7.63 19.44
CA GLN A 453 -11.76 -6.32 18.86
C GLN A 453 -10.59 -6.33 17.88
N MET A 454 -10.02 -7.51 17.57
CA MET A 454 -8.95 -7.62 16.58
C MET A 454 -9.40 -7.16 15.22
N LYS A 455 -8.57 -6.32 14.58
CA LYS A 455 -8.80 -5.84 13.22
C LYS A 455 -7.66 -6.29 12.32
N THR A 456 -8.00 -6.82 11.15
CA THR A 456 -7.03 -7.05 10.08
C THR A 456 -6.83 -5.76 9.30
N LEU A 457 -5.57 -5.48 8.94
CA LEU A 457 -5.28 -4.31 8.12
C LEU A 457 -5.78 -4.49 6.68
N PRO A 458 -6.32 -3.43 6.04
CA PRO A 458 -6.77 -3.51 4.67
C PRO A 458 -5.58 -3.53 3.68
N ALA A 459 -5.75 -4.20 2.55
CA ALA A 459 -4.79 -4.22 1.44
C ALA A 459 -4.76 -2.85 0.74
N THR A 460 -3.93 -1.94 1.22
CA THR A 460 -3.83 -0.56 0.72
C THR A 460 -2.38 -0.13 0.55
N ALA A 461 -2.17 0.80 -0.39
CA ALA A 461 -0.90 1.49 -0.57
C ALA A 461 -0.39 2.15 0.72
N GLN A 462 -1.30 2.68 1.56
CA GLN A 462 -0.96 3.34 2.80
C GLN A 462 -0.38 2.36 3.83
N VAL A 463 -1.00 1.19 4.00
CA VAL A 463 -0.50 0.11 4.87
C VAL A 463 0.84 -0.40 4.34
N ALA A 464 0.91 -0.74 3.05
CA ALA A 464 2.11 -1.27 2.39
C ALA A 464 3.30 -0.32 2.54
N ALA A 465 3.11 0.98 2.31
CA ALA A 465 4.17 1.98 2.44
C ALA A 465 4.67 2.11 3.89
N GLN A 466 3.75 2.13 4.88
CA GLN A 466 4.12 2.19 6.28
C GLN A 466 4.87 0.93 6.74
N GLN A 467 4.45 -0.25 6.29
CA GLN A 467 5.14 -1.52 6.57
C GLN A 467 6.56 -1.52 6.01
N GLY A 468 6.76 -1.10 4.76
CA GLY A 468 8.08 -0.98 4.15
C GLY A 468 8.99 -0.01 4.90
N ALA A 469 8.48 1.18 5.22
CA ALA A 469 9.21 2.20 5.97
C ALA A 469 9.56 1.76 7.41
N TYR A 470 8.64 1.08 8.09
CA TYR A 470 8.89 0.48 9.42
C TYR A 470 10.02 -0.54 9.34
N LEU A 471 9.93 -1.48 8.39
CA LEU A 471 10.91 -2.55 8.27
C LEU A 471 12.31 -2.02 7.96
N ALA A 472 12.41 -1.01 7.11
CA ALA A 472 13.68 -0.33 6.84
C ALA A 472 14.28 0.30 8.11
N LYS A 473 13.46 0.94 8.95
CA LYS A 473 13.92 1.51 10.23
C LYS A 473 14.39 0.44 11.22
N CYS A 474 13.80 -0.76 11.20
CA CYS A 474 14.27 -1.89 11.99
C CYS A 474 15.63 -2.39 11.48
N PHE A 475 15.78 -2.56 10.16
CA PHE A 475 17.04 -2.98 9.54
C PHE A 475 18.17 -1.98 9.81
N ASN A 476 17.93 -0.68 9.64
CA ASN A 476 18.94 0.36 9.89
C ASN A 476 19.46 0.38 11.33
N ARG A 477 18.68 -0.14 12.29
CA ARG A 477 19.00 -0.16 13.72
C ARG A 477 19.20 -1.57 14.26
N MET A 478 19.37 -2.56 13.39
CA MET A 478 19.35 -3.97 13.75
C MET A 478 20.42 -4.32 14.79
N GLU A 479 21.68 -3.90 14.59
CA GLU A 479 22.74 -4.19 15.55
C GLU A 479 22.56 -3.42 16.87
N GLN A 480 22.17 -2.15 16.80
CA GLN A 480 21.91 -1.33 18.00
C GLN A 480 20.80 -1.94 18.86
N CYS A 481 19.70 -2.39 18.25
CA CYS A 481 18.54 -2.95 18.96
C CYS A 481 18.76 -4.39 19.46
N LYS A 482 19.82 -5.08 19.00
CA LYS A 482 20.26 -6.34 19.63
C LYS A 482 20.89 -6.06 21.00
N GLU A 483 21.66 -4.99 21.14
CA GLU A 483 22.32 -4.61 22.39
C GLU A 483 21.37 -3.86 23.35
N LEU A 484 20.58 -2.92 22.83
CA LEU A 484 19.54 -2.20 23.58
C LEU A 484 18.16 -2.40 22.92
N PRO A 485 17.41 -3.43 23.34
CA PRO A 485 16.06 -3.67 22.86
C PRO A 485 15.11 -2.50 23.18
N GLU A 486 14.32 -2.06 22.19
CA GLU A 486 13.30 -0.99 22.35
C GLU A 486 11.86 -1.54 22.45
N GLY A 487 11.68 -2.85 22.22
CA GLY A 487 10.39 -3.52 22.15
C GLY A 487 9.83 -3.95 23.51
N PRO A 488 8.55 -4.35 23.55
CA PRO A 488 7.88 -4.72 24.79
C PRO A 488 8.43 -6.03 25.38
N LYS A 489 8.08 -6.30 26.64
CA LYS A 489 8.44 -7.54 27.34
C LYS A 489 7.97 -8.80 26.60
N ARG A 490 8.77 -9.85 26.68
CA ARG A 490 8.49 -11.21 26.22
C ARG A 490 7.88 -12.03 27.35
N PHE A 491 6.56 -12.04 27.45
CA PHE A 491 5.83 -12.73 28.53
C PHE A 491 6.11 -14.24 28.63
N ARG A 492 6.35 -14.95 27.50
CA ARG A 492 6.62 -16.40 27.52
C ARG A 492 8.07 -16.78 27.82
N THR A 493 9.03 -16.02 27.30
CA THR A 493 10.45 -16.43 27.31
C THR A 493 11.34 -15.50 28.13
N GLY A 494 10.80 -14.42 28.67
CA GLY A 494 11.58 -13.38 29.35
C GLY A 494 12.35 -12.46 28.39
N GLY A 495 12.80 -11.32 28.93
CA GLY A 495 13.51 -10.27 28.20
C GLY A 495 12.59 -9.37 27.37
N HIS A 496 13.16 -8.59 26.45
CA HIS A 496 12.45 -7.64 25.58
C HIS A 496 12.57 -8.03 24.11
N HIS A 497 11.57 -7.66 23.32
CA HIS A 497 11.68 -7.71 21.85
C HIS A 497 12.65 -6.63 21.37
N GLN A 498 13.37 -6.89 20.28
CA GLN A 498 14.39 -5.95 19.77
C GLN A 498 13.76 -4.63 19.33
N PHE A 499 12.62 -4.67 18.65
CA PHE A 499 11.93 -3.51 18.12
C PHE A 499 10.54 -3.35 18.72
N ARG A 500 9.97 -2.15 18.66
CA ARG A 500 8.52 -1.98 18.83
C ARG A 500 7.78 -2.67 17.67
N PRO A 501 6.61 -3.28 17.91
CA PRO A 501 5.83 -3.89 16.84
C PRO A 501 5.30 -2.85 15.85
N PHE A 502 4.99 -3.31 14.64
CA PHE A 502 4.37 -2.46 13.63
C PHE A 502 2.97 -2.01 14.09
N GLN A 503 2.75 -0.71 14.10
CA GLN A 503 1.44 -0.10 14.35
C GLN A 503 1.04 0.76 13.16
N TYR A 504 -0.06 0.40 12.52
CA TYR A 504 -0.60 1.15 11.41
C TYR A 504 -1.26 2.45 11.90
N LYS A 505 -0.89 3.57 11.28
CA LYS A 505 -1.56 4.85 11.50
C LYS A 505 -2.40 5.21 10.28
N HIS A 506 -3.72 5.23 10.44
CA HIS A 506 -4.61 5.68 9.38
C HIS A 506 -4.50 7.20 9.19
N PHE A 507 -4.25 7.64 7.96
CA PHE A 507 -4.16 9.05 7.59
C PHE A 507 -5.42 9.58 6.89
N GLY A 508 -6.47 8.77 6.83
CA GLY A 508 -7.65 9.06 6.03
C GLY A 508 -7.59 8.41 4.65
N GLN A 509 -8.69 8.57 3.93
CA GLN A 509 -8.96 8.02 2.61
C GLN A 509 -9.78 9.00 1.77
N PHE A 510 -9.62 8.90 0.45
CA PHE A 510 -10.31 9.74 -0.53
C PHE A 510 -11.01 8.87 -1.57
N ALA A 511 -12.10 9.39 -2.12
CA ALA A 511 -12.78 8.85 -3.28
C ALA A 511 -13.15 10.01 -4.23
N PRO A 512 -12.40 10.26 -5.30
CA PRO A 512 -12.85 11.05 -6.44
C PRO A 512 -14.18 10.53 -6.99
N LEU A 513 -15.12 11.46 -7.23
CA LEU A 513 -16.49 11.15 -7.67
C LEU A 513 -16.82 11.78 -9.03
N GLY A 514 -15.90 12.49 -9.67
CA GLY A 514 -16.11 13.15 -10.96
C GLY A 514 -16.79 14.52 -10.82
N GLY A 515 -16.88 15.27 -11.92
CA GLY A 515 -17.41 16.63 -11.96
C GLY A 515 -16.70 17.60 -11.00
N ASP A 516 -15.38 17.46 -10.87
CA ASP A 516 -14.52 18.19 -9.93
C ASP A 516 -14.93 18.03 -8.44
N GLN A 517 -15.45 16.87 -8.06
CA GLN A 517 -15.81 16.54 -6.68
C GLN A 517 -15.12 15.26 -6.20
N ALA A 518 -14.72 15.26 -4.93
CA ALA A 518 -14.28 14.08 -4.21
C ALA A 518 -15.00 13.99 -2.87
N ALA A 519 -14.94 12.81 -2.26
CA ALA A 519 -15.19 12.62 -0.84
C ALA A 519 -13.87 12.33 -0.11
N ALA A 520 -13.79 12.78 1.13
CA ALA A 520 -12.64 12.61 2.00
C ALA A 520 -13.14 12.21 3.40
N GLU A 521 -12.53 11.16 3.94
CA GLU A 521 -12.68 10.74 5.32
C GLU A 521 -11.31 10.84 5.97
N LEU A 522 -11.15 11.76 6.94
CA LEU A 522 -9.91 12.00 7.65
C LEU A 522 -10.03 11.56 9.12
N PRO A 523 -8.90 11.31 9.80
CA PRO A 523 -8.91 10.88 11.21
C PRO A 523 -9.65 11.86 12.12
N GLY A 524 -10.36 11.34 13.12
CA GLY A 524 -11.15 12.12 14.07
C GLY A 524 -12.58 12.44 13.57
N ASP A 525 -13.21 11.47 12.90
CA ASP A 525 -14.59 11.52 12.39
C ASP A 525 -14.89 12.68 11.42
N TRP A 526 -13.86 13.17 10.74
CA TRP A 526 -13.98 14.27 9.80
C TRP A 526 -14.34 13.73 8.41
N VAL A 527 -15.55 14.06 7.95
CA VAL A 527 -16.06 13.70 6.63
C VAL A 527 -16.38 14.96 5.84
N SER A 528 -15.89 15.02 4.60
CA SER A 528 -16.16 16.14 3.69
C SER A 528 -16.35 15.63 2.27
N ALA A 529 -17.29 16.23 1.53
CA ALA A 529 -17.53 15.93 0.13
C ALA A 529 -17.73 17.20 -0.69
N GLY A 530 -17.30 17.18 -1.95
CA GLY A 530 -17.45 18.26 -2.92
C GLY A 530 -16.12 18.83 -3.42
N LYS A 531 -16.15 20.09 -3.89
CA LYS A 531 -15.01 20.73 -4.55
C LYS A 531 -13.82 21.00 -3.61
N SER A 532 -14.09 21.33 -2.35
CA SER A 532 -13.02 21.53 -1.34
C SER A 532 -12.23 20.23 -1.11
N ALA A 533 -12.93 19.10 -1.01
CA ALA A 533 -12.32 17.78 -0.90
C ALA A 533 -11.53 17.43 -2.17
N GLN A 534 -11.97 17.84 -3.36
CA GLN A 534 -11.21 17.67 -4.62
C GLN A 534 -9.88 18.43 -4.59
N TRP A 535 -9.85 19.68 -4.13
CA TRP A 535 -8.60 20.43 -3.99
C TRP A 535 -7.65 19.82 -2.97
N LEU A 536 -8.19 19.32 -1.86
CA LEU A 536 -7.41 18.58 -0.88
C LEU A 536 -6.84 17.30 -1.49
N TRP A 537 -7.62 16.57 -2.28
CA TRP A 537 -7.19 15.38 -3.01
C TRP A 537 -6.01 15.69 -3.95
N TYR A 538 -6.13 16.72 -4.80
CA TYR A 538 -5.04 17.16 -5.69
C TYR A 538 -3.76 17.46 -4.90
N SER A 539 -3.87 18.21 -3.80
CA SER A 539 -2.74 18.58 -2.94
C SER A 539 -2.06 17.34 -2.32
N VAL A 540 -2.85 16.45 -1.70
CA VAL A 540 -2.34 15.23 -1.08
C VAL A 540 -1.68 14.33 -2.12
N TYR A 541 -2.34 14.08 -3.26
CA TYR A 541 -1.84 13.15 -4.28
C TYR A 541 -0.59 13.68 -4.98
N ALA A 542 -0.48 14.99 -5.21
CA ALA A 542 0.76 15.61 -5.69
C ALA A 542 1.89 15.49 -4.65
N SER A 543 1.60 15.75 -3.37
CA SER A 543 2.61 15.65 -2.31
C SER A 543 3.14 14.23 -2.12
N LYS A 544 2.28 13.22 -2.31
CA LYS A 544 2.60 11.79 -2.12
C LYS A 544 3.35 11.15 -3.29
N GLN A 545 3.50 11.85 -4.41
CA GLN A 545 4.31 11.37 -5.54
C GLN A 545 5.73 10.98 -5.10
N VAL A 546 6.24 9.88 -5.67
CA VAL A 546 7.51 9.27 -5.23
C VAL A 546 8.73 10.14 -5.54
N SER A 547 8.66 10.98 -6.58
CA SER A 547 9.74 11.86 -7.04
C SER A 547 9.22 13.25 -7.40
N TRP A 548 10.13 14.23 -7.45
CA TRP A 548 9.82 15.58 -7.96
C TRP A 548 9.42 15.57 -9.43
N ARG A 549 9.95 14.63 -10.23
CA ARG A 549 9.60 14.46 -11.63
C ARG A 549 8.14 14.06 -11.76
N THR A 550 7.70 12.98 -11.11
CA THR A 550 6.30 12.53 -11.19
C THR A 550 5.34 13.58 -10.62
N ARG A 551 5.74 14.28 -9.53
CA ARG A 551 4.97 15.42 -9.00
C ARG A 551 4.75 16.52 -10.04
N ALA A 552 5.80 16.97 -10.72
CA ALA A 552 5.68 18.01 -11.73
C ALA A 552 4.85 17.55 -12.94
N LEU A 553 5.02 16.30 -13.37
CA LEU A 553 4.27 15.72 -14.48
C LEU A 553 2.78 15.62 -14.16
N VAL A 554 2.40 15.08 -13.01
CA VAL A 554 0.98 14.96 -12.61
C VAL A 554 0.30 16.32 -12.52
N VAL A 555 0.96 17.32 -11.90
CA VAL A 555 0.41 18.69 -11.83
C VAL A 555 0.28 19.31 -13.23
N SER A 556 1.26 19.05 -14.11
CA SER A 556 1.20 19.50 -15.50
C SER A 556 0.06 18.83 -16.26
N ASP A 557 -0.19 17.54 -16.04
CA ASP A 557 -1.30 16.81 -16.66
C ASP A 557 -2.65 17.39 -16.25
N TRP A 558 -2.87 17.62 -14.96
CA TRP A 558 -4.10 18.25 -14.47
C TRP A 558 -4.31 19.65 -15.04
N THR A 559 -3.22 20.43 -15.15
CA THR A 559 -3.26 21.76 -15.77
C THR A 559 -3.63 21.67 -17.25
N ARG A 560 -3.03 20.71 -17.99
CA ARG A 560 -3.31 20.50 -19.41
C ARG A 560 -4.74 20.00 -19.63
N ARG A 561 -5.24 19.06 -18.80
CA ARG A 561 -6.65 18.66 -18.80
C ARG A 561 -7.56 19.87 -18.65
N TYR A 562 -7.29 20.73 -17.69
CA TYR A 562 -8.13 21.90 -17.43
C TYR A 562 -8.15 22.90 -18.60
N ILE A 563 -7.03 23.11 -19.28
CA ILE A 563 -6.91 24.09 -20.37
C ILE A 563 -7.38 23.52 -21.72
N PHE A 564 -7.03 22.26 -22.03
CA PHE A 564 -7.17 21.68 -23.36
C PHE A 564 -8.17 20.52 -23.44
N GLY A 565 -8.70 20.06 -22.31
CA GLY A 565 -9.43 18.80 -22.23
C GLY A 565 -8.50 17.59 -22.20
N ARG A 566 -9.07 16.39 -22.27
CA ARG A 566 -8.30 15.13 -22.30
C ARG A 566 -7.96 14.74 -23.73
N ASP A 567 -6.86 14.02 -23.90
CA ASP A 567 -6.50 13.46 -25.20
C ASP A 567 -7.41 12.28 -25.55
N SER A 568 -8.13 12.36 -26.66
CA SER A 568 -9.04 11.31 -27.14
C SER A 568 -8.39 10.31 -28.11
N SER A 569 -7.07 10.40 -28.32
CA SER A 569 -6.35 9.53 -29.25
C SER A 569 -6.29 8.08 -28.79
N ARG A 570 -6.31 7.15 -29.76
CA ARG A 570 -6.19 5.70 -29.57
C ARG A 570 -4.72 5.29 -29.42
N ILE A 571 -4.06 5.69 -28.34
CA ILE A 571 -2.64 5.38 -28.03
C ILE A 571 -2.54 4.26 -27.00
#